data_AF-A0A3M2M4H7-F1
#
_entry.id   AF-A0A3M2M4H7-F1
#
_cell.length_a   1.000
_cell.length_b   1.000
_cell.length_c   1.000
_cell.angle_alpha   90.00
_cell.angle_beta   90.00
_cell.angle_gamma   90.00
#
_symmetry.space_group_name_H-M   'P 1'
#
loop_
_entity.id
_entity.type
_entity.pdbx_description
1 polymer ?
#
loop_
_entity_poly.entity_id
_entity_poly.type
_entity_poly.pdbx_seq_one_letter_code
_entity_poly.pdbx_strand_id
1 'polypeptide(L)'
;MDKAEVSGREYALLPIFSVTSKGATARAIALPGRAMLVLKGSRAVAHNAEGFGKGKPYYGLRAGLISKKHLAEDGDPDSLIATRDLLFGSPTAALTVMFGGGGSGPAHWKTSDGRTYKEVIGD
;
A
#
# COMPACT_ATOMS: atom_id res chain seq x y z
N MET A 1 -13.75 -22.10 -20.97
CA MET A 1 -12.68 -21.13 -20.63
C MET A 1 -12.82 -20.80 -19.16
N ASP A 2 -11.82 -21.20 -18.37
CA ASP A 2 -11.83 -21.07 -16.92
C ASP A 2 -11.74 -19.60 -16.50
N LYS A 3 -12.64 -19.17 -15.61
CA LYS A 3 -12.70 -17.80 -15.08
C LYS A 3 -11.41 -17.38 -14.34
N ALA A 4 -10.57 -18.33 -13.93
CA ALA A 4 -9.32 -18.07 -13.20
C ALA A 4 -8.17 -17.56 -14.10
N GLU A 5 -8.13 -17.94 -15.39
CA GLU A 5 -7.10 -17.46 -16.32
C GLU A 5 -7.35 -16.03 -16.79
N VAL A 6 -8.63 -15.62 -16.83
CA VAL A 6 -9.03 -14.27 -17.26
C VAL A 6 -8.60 -13.23 -16.22
N SER A 7 -8.73 -13.52 -14.92
CA SER A 7 -8.36 -12.55 -13.87
C SER A 7 -6.85 -12.30 -13.78
N GLY A 8 -6.01 -13.32 -13.99
CA GLY A 8 -4.55 -13.17 -13.87
C GLY A 8 -3.92 -12.31 -14.98
N ARG A 9 -4.44 -12.39 -16.20
CA ARG A 9 -3.95 -11.59 -17.34
C ARG A 9 -4.43 -10.13 -17.28
N GLU A 10 -5.62 -9.87 -16.77
CA GLU A 10 -6.17 -8.51 -16.68
C GLU A 10 -5.40 -7.66 -15.66
N TYR A 11 -4.96 -8.25 -14.54
CA TYR A 11 -4.14 -7.56 -13.55
C TYR A 11 -2.69 -7.30 -14.00
N ALA A 12 -2.16 -8.08 -14.95
CA ALA A 12 -0.79 -7.92 -15.43
C ALA A 12 -0.57 -6.64 -16.24
N LEU A 13 -1.64 -6.05 -16.79
CA LEU A 13 -1.58 -4.80 -17.56
C LEU A 13 -1.89 -3.56 -16.71
N LEU A 14 -2.27 -3.75 -15.44
CA LEU A 14 -2.58 -2.63 -14.57
C LEU A 14 -1.31 -1.91 -14.11
N PRO A 15 -1.38 -0.58 -13.97
CA PRO A 15 -0.23 0.21 -13.56
C PRO A 15 0.22 -0.20 -12.15
N ILE A 16 1.52 -0.47 -12.03
CA ILE A 16 2.21 -0.69 -10.76
C ILE A 16 2.75 0.66 -10.29
N PHE A 17 2.38 1.01 -9.07
CA PHE A 17 2.90 2.17 -8.36
C PHE A 17 3.83 1.73 -7.24
N SER A 18 4.71 2.65 -6.85
CA SER A 18 5.55 2.51 -5.68
C SER A 18 5.59 3.83 -4.91
N VAL A 19 5.91 3.73 -3.63
CA VAL A 19 6.19 4.87 -2.77
C VAL A 19 7.26 4.44 -1.77
N THR A 20 8.20 5.35 -1.52
CA THR A 20 9.28 5.16 -0.56
C THR A 20 9.23 6.26 0.47
N SER A 21 9.34 5.90 1.74
CA SER A 21 9.48 6.84 2.85
C SER A 21 10.24 6.18 3.99
N LYS A 22 11.17 6.92 4.61
CA LYS A 22 11.97 6.45 5.76
C LYS A 22 12.58 5.05 5.54
N GLY A 23 13.17 4.82 4.36
CA GLY A 23 13.80 3.53 4.00
C GLY A 23 12.84 2.40 3.60
N ALA A 24 11.55 2.49 3.95
CA ALA A 24 10.53 1.52 3.56
C ALA A 24 9.97 1.84 2.16
N THR A 25 9.85 0.81 1.31
CA THR A 25 9.25 0.93 -0.03
C THR A 25 8.07 -0.02 -0.18
N ALA A 26 6.90 0.53 -0.52
CA ALA A 26 5.71 -0.24 -0.83
C ALA A 26 5.43 -0.23 -2.34
N ARG A 27 4.97 -1.36 -2.88
CA ARG A 27 4.54 -1.50 -4.28
C ARG A 27 3.09 -1.93 -4.32
N ALA A 28 2.32 -1.37 -5.24
CA ALA A 28 0.89 -1.67 -5.35
C ALA A 28 0.40 -1.63 -6.79
N ILE A 29 -0.59 -2.46 -7.09
CA ILE A 29 -1.36 -2.39 -8.34
C ILE A 29 -2.59 -1.52 -8.09
N ALA A 30 -2.83 -0.53 -8.95
CA ALA A 30 -4.09 0.20 -8.94
C ALA A 30 -5.18 -0.63 -9.64
N LEU A 31 -6.25 -0.92 -8.91
CA LEU A 31 -7.40 -1.68 -9.39
C LEU A 31 -8.53 -0.73 -9.83
N PRO A 32 -9.48 -1.22 -10.65
CA PRO A 32 -10.71 -0.48 -10.93
C PRO A 32 -11.42 -0.03 -9.64
N GLY A 33 -12.07 1.13 -9.68
CA GLY A 33 -12.80 1.65 -8.52
C GLY A 33 -11.93 2.23 -7.40
N ARG A 34 -10.68 2.64 -7.71
CA ARG A 34 -9.70 3.29 -6.80
C ARG A 34 -9.07 2.38 -5.75
N ALA A 35 -9.37 1.08 -5.78
CA ALA A 35 -8.76 0.14 -4.87
C ALA A 35 -7.27 -0.05 -5.19
N MET A 36 -6.48 -0.36 -4.16
CA MET A 36 -5.04 -0.57 -4.28
C MET A 36 -4.69 -1.93 -3.68
N LEU A 37 -4.03 -2.77 -4.46
CA LEU A 37 -3.49 -4.04 -4.02
C LEU A 37 -2.00 -3.87 -3.72
N VAL A 38 -1.65 -3.64 -2.47
CA VAL A 38 -0.25 -3.63 -2.04
C VAL A 38 0.29 -5.05 -2.09
N LEU A 39 1.41 -5.22 -2.77
CA LEU A 39 1.98 -6.53 -3.06
C LEU A 39 2.72 -7.08 -1.85
N LYS A 40 2.66 -8.40 -1.67
CA LYS A 40 3.52 -9.17 -0.77
C LYS A 40 4.99 -8.76 -0.96
N GLY A 41 5.72 -8.65 0.14
CA GLY A 41 7.11 -8.19 0.14
C GLY A 41 7.27 -6.66 0.11
N SER A 42 6.18 -5.90 0.03
CA SER A 42 6.22 -4.45 0.26
C SER A 42 6.64 -4.14 1.70
N ARG A 43 7.48 -3.12 1.86
CA ARG A 43 7.90 -2.63 3.17
C ARG A 43 7.07 -1.44 3.64
N ALA A 44 6.65 -1.51 4.89
CA ALA A 44 6.03 -0.46 5.67
C ALA A 44 7.02 0.06 6.70
N VAL A 45 6.81 1.26 7.23
CA VAL A 45 7.58 1.74 8.40
C VAL A 45 7.11 1.00 9.64
N ALA A 46 8.01 0.71 10.59
CA ALA A 46 7.64 0.09 11.86
C ALA A 46 6.87 1.06 12.77
N HIS A 47 7.37 2.30 12.88
CA HIS A 47 6.86 3.29 13.81
C HIS A 47 5.90 4.28 13.16
N ASN A 48 4.80 4.57 13.85
CA ASN A 48 3.87 5.62 13.45
C ASN A 48 4.55 6.99 13.50
N ALA A 49 4.13 7.90 12.62
CA ALA A 49 4.44 9.32 12.75
C ALA A 49 3.82 9.92 14.02
N GLU A 50 4.40 11.03 14.49
CA GLU A 50 3.86 11.77 15.62
C GLU A 50 2.39 12.16 15.36
N GLY A 51 1.53 11.94 16.36
CA GLY A 51 0.10 12.21 16.26
C GLY A 51 -0.73 11.16 15.51
N PHE A 52 -0.12 10.13 14.91
CA PHE A 52 -0.87 9.01 14.32
C PHE A 52 -1.13 7.91 15.36
N GLY A 53 -2.31 7.99 15.98
CA GLY A 53 -2.74 7.10 17.07
C GLY A 53 -4.21 6.70 17.01
N LYS A 54 -4.69 6.08 18.09
CA LYS A 54 -6.10 5.69 18.26
C LYS A 54 -7.03 6.86 17.95
N GLY A 55 -8.13 6.58 17.24
CA GLY A 55 -9.10 7.59 16.79
C GLY A 55 -8.74 8.29 15.48
N LYS A 56 -7.50 8.16 14.97
CA LYS A 56 -7.15 8.63 13.62
C LYS A 56 -7.63 7.64 12.55
N PRO A 57 -8.06 8.12 11.36
CA PRO A 57 -8.42 7.26 10.25
C PRO A 57 -7.33 6.23 9.94
N TYR A 58 -7.73 5.00 9.60
CA TYR A 58 -6.85 3.89 9.23
C TYR A 58 -5.89 3.37 10.33
N TYR A 59 -5.81 4.00 11.51
CA TYR A 59 -5.00 3.48 12.62
C TYR A 59 -5.44 2.05 13.02
N GLY A 60 -6.74 1.85 13.20
CA GLY A 60 -7.29 0.53 13.56
C GLY A 60 -7.01 -0.54 12.50
N LEU A 61 -7.06 -0.15 11.22
CA LEU A 61 -6.72 -1.03 10.09
C LEU A 61 -5.25 -1.44 10.15
N ARG A 62 -4.32 -0.49 10.30
CA ARG A 62 -2.88 -0.78 10.44
C ARG A 62 -2.60 -1.68 11.64
N ALA A 63 -3.14 -1.33 12.81
CA ALA A 63 -2.97 -2.11 14.04
C ALA A 63 -3.50 -3.55 13.88
N GLY A 64 -4.64 -3.72 13.21
CA GLY A 64 -5.20 -5.04 12.90
C GLY A 64 -4.32 -5.88 11.98
N LEU A 65 -3.71 -5.26 10.96
CA LEU A 65 -2.78 -5.96 10.05
C LEU A 65 -1.49 -6.39 10.75
N ILE A 66 -0.97 -5.57 11.66
CA ILE A 66 0.20 -5.91 12.49
C ILE A 66 -0.14 -7.04 13.45
N SER A 67 -1.27 -6.94 14.16
CA SER A 67 -1.73 -7.96 15.09
C SER A 67 -1.93 -9.32 14.41
N LYS A 68 -2.43 -9.33 13.18
CA LYS A 68 -2.62 -10.53 12.36
C LYS A 68 -1.35 -10.99 11.63
N LYS A 69 -0.20 -10.32 11.85
CA LYS A 69 1.07 -10.59 11.16
C LYS A 69 0.98 -10.52 9.63
N HIS A 70 0.01 -9.77 9.11
CA HIS A 70 -0.07 -9.40 7.70
C HIS A 70 0.93 -8.29 7.35
N LEU A 71 1.23 -7.44 8.33
CA LEU A 71 2.45 -6.65 8.41
C LEU A 71 3.26 -7.21 9.59
N ALA A 72 4.48 -7.66 9.34
CA ALA A 72 5.30 -8.32 10.37
C ALA A 72 6.74 -7.80 10.32
N GLU A 73 7.48 -7.97 11.41
CA GLU A 73 8.92 -7.68 11.46
C GLU A 73 9.67 -8.67 10.55
N ASP A 74 10.70 -8.20 9.82
CA ASP A 74 11.54 -9.01 8.92
C ASP A 74 13.05 -8.95 9.26
N GLY A 75 13.38 -8.53 10.48
CA GLY A 75 14.75 -8.37 10.96
C GLY A 75 15.29 -6.94 10.83
N ASP A 76 14.64 -6.08 10.06
CA ASP A 76 14.87 -4.63 10.08
C ASP A 76 14.01 -3.97 11.18
N PRO A 77 14.59 -3.35 12.22
CA PRO A 77 13.83 -2.74 13.31
C PRO A 77 13.00 -1.52 12.86
N ASP A 78 13.36 -0.87 11.75
CA ASP A 78 12.68 0.33 11.25
C ASP A 78 11.58 0.01 10.24
N SER A 79 11.43 -1.27 9.86
CA SER A 79 10.53 -1.71 8.79
C SER A 79 9.64 -2.89 9.18
N LEU A 80 8.51 -3.00 8.50
CA LEU A 80 7.65 -4.17 8.52
C LEU A 80 7.49 -4.68 7.09
N ILE A 81 7.35 -5.98 6.91
CA ILE A 81 7.08 -6.62 5.63
C ILE A 81 5.61 -7.01 5.50
N ALA A 82 5.02 -6.74 4.34
CA ALA A 82 3.74 -7.30 3.94
C ALA A 82 3.92 -8.80 3.66
N THR A 83 3.37 -9.66 4.50
CA THR A 83 3.54 -11.12 4.38
C THR A 83 2.64 -11.74 3.31
N ARG A 84 1.69 -10.96 2.81
CA ARG A 84 0.72 -11.28 1.76
C ARG A 84 0.28 -10.01 1.02
N ASP A 85 -0.45 -10.16 -0.07
CA ASP A 85 -1.10 -9.02 -0.72
C ASP A 85 -2.18 -8.41 0.18
N LEU A 86 -2.25 -7.08 0.21
CA LEU A 86 -3.14 -6.30 1.06
C LEU A 86 -4.02 -5.39 0.19
N LEU A 87 -5.32 -5.62 0.23
CA LEU A 87 -6.30 -4.82 -0.50
C LEU A 87 -6.76 -3.62 0.33
N PHE A 88 -6.67 -2.44 -0.25
CA PHE A 88 -7.14 -1.18 0.34
C PHE A 88 -8.18 -0.53 -0.56
N GLY A 89 -9.16 0.14 0.04
CA GLY A 89 -10.22 0.83 -0.71
C GLY A 89 -9.78 2.14 -1.37
N SER A 90 -8.56 2.62 -1.13
CA SER A 90 -8.04 3.85 -1.75
C SER A 90 -6.50 3.92 -1.69
N PRO A 91 -5.87 4.73 -2.58
CA PRO A 91 -4.43 5.07 -2.48
C PRO A 91 -4.05 5.73 -1.16
N THR A 92 -4.93 6.55 -0.60
CA THR A 92 -4.72 7.19 0.71
C THR A 92 -4.73 6.16 1.85
N ALA A 93 -5.68 5.22 1.84
CA ALA A 93 -5.73 4.16 2.85
C ALA A 93 -4.46 3.29 2.81
N ALA A 94 -4.02 2.89 1.61
CA ALA A 94 -2.77 2.14 1.43
C ALA A 94 -1.56 2.93 1.94
N LEU A 95 -1.42 4.20 1.57
CA LEU A 95 -0.32 5.06 2.02
C LEU A 95 -0.30 5.16 3.55
N THR A 96 -1.43 5.51 4.17
CA THR A 96 -1.48 5.74 5.61
C THR A 96 -1.20 4.48 6.42
N VAL A 97 -1.66 3.32 5.95
CA VAL A 97 -1.37 2.04 6.60
C VAL A 97 0.11 1.68 6.49
N MET A 98 0.72 1.82 5.30
CA MET A 98 2.11 1.46 5.08
C MET A 98 3.09 2.40 5.78
N PHE A 99 2.78 3.69 5.90
CA PHE A 99 3.72 4.70 6.43
C PHE A 99 3.32 5.29 7.79
N GLY A 100 2.26 4.78 8.41
CA GLY A 100 1.87 5.15 9.77
C GLY A 100 1.63 6.66 9.93
N GLY A 101 1.10 7.32 8.91
CA GLY A 101 0.90 8.77 8.86
C GLY A 101 -0.03 9.19 7.73
N GLY A 102 -0.70 10.33 7.89
CA GLY A 102 -1.58 10.89 6.87
C GLY A 102 -0.80 11.47 5.68
N GLY A 103 -1.39 11.40 4.49
CA GLY A 103 -0.84 12.01 3.28
C GLY A 103 -1.77 11.82 2.09
N SER A 104 -1.56 12.59 1.03
CA SER A 104 -2.31 12.42 -0.22
C SER A 104 -1.78 11.22 -0.98
N GLY A 105 -2.46 10.07 -0.88
CA GLY A 105 -2.12 8.87 -1.66
C GLY A 105 -1.90 9.17 -3.15
N PRO A 106 -2.85 9.82 -3.85
CA PRO A 106 -2.73 10.12 -5.27
C PRO A 106 -1.46 10.89 -5.67
N ALA A 107 -0.91 11.71 -4.77
CA ALA A 107 0.30 12.50 -5.02
C ALA A 107 1.61 11.76 -4.70
N HIS A 108 1.56 10.67 -3.93
CA HIS A 108 2.76 9.97 -3.43
C HIS A 108 3.06 8.67 -4.16
N TRP A 109 2.02 7.94 -4.57
CA TRP A 109 2.19 6.72 -5.37
C TRP A 109 2.65 7.09 -6.77
N LYS A 110 3.75 6.50 -7.23
CA LYS A 110 4.35 6.80 -8.55
C LYS A 110 4.65 5.55 -9.36
N THR A 111 4.41 5.59 -10.66
CA THR A 111 4.90 4.60 -11.62
C THR A 111 6.42 4.66 -11.73
N SER A 112 7.03 3.67 -12.38
CA SER A 112 8.50 3.62 -12.58
C SER A 112 9.06 4.79 -13.38
N ASP A 113 8.24 5.42 -14.22
CA ASP A 113 8.59 6.64 -14.98
C ASP A 113 8.36 7.94 -14.19
N GLY A 114 7.98 7.83 -12.91
CA GLY A 114 7.86 8.97 -11.98
C GLY A 114 6.50 9.65 -11.97
N ARG A 115 5.56 9.30 -12.86
CA ARG A 115 4.20 9.85 -12.87
C ARG A 115 3.43 9.40 -11.64
N THR A 116 2.70 10.32 -11.04
CA THR A 116 1.87 10.08 -9.87
C THR A 116 0.60 9.31 -10.21
N TYR A 117 0.00 8.66 -9.21
CA TYR A 117 -1.32 8.04 -9.34
C TYR A 117 -2.35 9.05 -9.85
N LYS A 118 -2.31 10.30 -9.38
CA LYS A 118 -3.17 11.38 -9.87
C LYS A 118 -3.01 11.60 -11.38
N GLU A 119 -1.78 11.62 -11.89
CA GLU A 119 -1.50 11.83 -13.33
C GLU A 119 -1.90 10.64 -14.20
N VAL A 120 -1.78 9.40 -13.67
CA VAL A 120 -2.05 8.17 -14.44
C VAL A 120 -3.53 7.77 -14.40
N ILE A 121 -4.20 7.98 -13.27
CA ILE A 121 -5.59 7.52 -13.03
C ILE A 121 -6.61 8.66 -13.12
N GLY A 122 -6.22 9.90 -12.83
CA GLY A 122 -7.09 11.09 -12.97
C GLY A 122 -8.04 11.35 -11.79
N ASP A 123 -7.52 11.45 -10.57
CA ASP A 123 -8.27 11.84 -9.35
C ASP A 123 -7.96 13.27 -8.88
#